data_AF-A0A970STL7-F1
#
_entry.id   AF-A0A970STL7-F1
#
_cell.length_a   1.000
_cell.length_b   1.000
_cell.length_c   1.000
_cell.angle_alpha   90.00
_cell.angle_beta   90.00
_cell.angle_gamma   90.00
#
_symmetry.space_group_name_H-M   'P 1'
#
loop_
_entity.id
_entity.type
_entity.pdbx_description
1 polymer ?
#
loop_
_entity_poly.entity_id
_entity_poly.type
_entity_poly.pdbx_seq_one_letter_code
_entity_poly.pdbx_strand_id
1 'polypeptide(L)'
;MTKTKARKVFIKSKKGMTLVEVVVSLAILSILAILIMSVFASSFQVVFSNADMKKKGKDAAAGIENKLAGFDPDGDISIIRQQRGTFSIDFGGVVIESSGNYVTGNDKEFNAEYHFFIPD
;
A
#
# COMPACT_ATOMS: atom_id res chain seq x y z
N MET A 1 49.73 40.85 -11.25
CA MET A 1 48.96 40.29 -10.10
C MET A 1 47.81 41.23 -9.77
N THR A 2 46.64 40.98 -10.33
CA THR A 2 45.42 41.80 -10.15
C THR A 2 44.55 41.18 -9.05
N LYS A 3 44.41 41.89 -7.92
CA LYS A 3 43.56 41.46 -6.80
C LYS A 3 42.10 41.81 -7.10
N THR A 4 41.27 40.80 -7.35
CA THR A 4 39.83 40.94 -7.51
C THR A 4 39.17 41.16 -6.14
N LYS A 5 38.71 42.38 -5.86
CA LYS A 5 37.93 42.69 -4.64
C LYS A 5 36.53 42.09 -4.75
N ALA A 6 36.21 41.13 -3.90
CA ALA A 6 34.85 40.62 -3.74
C ALA A 6 33.92 41.74 -3.23
N ARG A 7 32.90 42.10 -4.02
CA ARG A 7 31.82 43.00 -3.59
C ARG A 7 30.99 42.27 -2.52
N LYS A 8 31.08 42.72 -1.27
CA LYS A 8 30.09 42.35 -0.24
C LYS A 8 28.74 42.95 -0.63
N VAL A 9 27.80 42.09 -1.04
CA VAL A 9 26.39 42.47 -1.21
C VAL A 9 25.81 42.62 0.20
N PHE A 10 25.86 43.84 0.72
CA PHE A 10 25.16 44.20 1.95
C PHE A 10 23.68 44.36 1.62
N ILE A 11 22.86 43.35 1.92
CA ILE A 11 21.40 43.51 1.96
C ILE A 11 21.09 44.34 3.21
N LYS A 12 21.19 45.65 3.09
CA LYS A 12 20.87 46.57 4.17
C LYS A 12 19.37 46.85 4.14
N SER A 13 18.57 45.91 4.64
CA SER A 13 17.17 46.17 4.96
C SER A 13 17.10 47.01 6.23
N LYS A 14 16.59 48.24 6.13
CA LYS A 14 16.32 49.16 7.25
C LYS A 14 14.84 49.53 7.33
N LYS A 15 13.94 48.58 7.09
CA LYS A 15 12.53 48.70 7.49
C LYS A 15 12.23 47.58 8.45
N GLY A 16 11.98 47.92 9.71
CA GLY A 16 11.39 46.99 10.66
C GLY A 16 10.05 46.52 10.12
N MET A 17 9.81 45.22 10.15
CA MET A 17 8.55 44.63 9.75
C MET A 17 7.48 45.05 10.75
N THR A 18 6.31 45.48 10.26
CA THR A 18 5.21 45.85 11.15
C THR A 18 4.70 44.60 11.87
N LEU A 19 4.19 44.77 13.10
CA LEU A 19 3.68 43.64 13.90
C LEU A 19 2.56 42.89 13.16
N VAL A 20 1.76 43.62 12.37
CA VAL A 20 0.70 43.06 11.52
C VAL A 20 1.28 42.13 10.44
N GLU A 21 2.33 42.54 9.72
CA GLU A 21 2.96 41.70 8.69
C GLU A 21 3.55 40.42 9.29
N VAL A 22 4.13 40.50 10.49
CA VAL A 22 4.67 39.32 11.19
C VAL A 22 3.54 38.34 11.51
N VAL A 23 2.44 38.82 12.10
CA VAL A 23 1.29 37.97 12.48
C VAL A 23 0.65 37.34 11.25
N VAL A 24 0.46 38.11 10.17
CA VAL A 24 -0.11 37.61 8.90
C VAL A 24 0.80 36.56 8.27
N SER A 25 2.12 36.79 8.24
CA SER A 25 3.07 35.82 7.70
C SER A 25 3.08 34.52 8.49
N LEU A 26 2.96 34.60 9.82
CA LEU A 26 2.92 33.44 10.70
C LEU A 26 1.62 32.63 10.51
N ALA A 27 0.49 33.31 10.30
CA ALA A 27 -0.79 32.68 9.99
C ALA A 27 -0.78 31.99 8.62
N ILE A 28 -0.20 32.62 7.59
CA ILE A 28 -0.08 32.00 6.27
C ILE A 28 0.86 30.78 6.34
N LEU A 29 1.97 30.91 7.05
CA LEU A 29 2.93 29.82 7.21
C LEU A 29 2.33 28.61 7.95
N SER A 30 1.51 28.85 8.99
CA SER A 30 0.87 27.76 9.73
C SER A 30 -0.19 27.03 8.90
N ILE A 31 -1.00 27.76 8.11
CA ILE A 31 -1.94 27.15 7.17
C ILE A 31 -1.20 26.31 6.12
N LEU A 32 -0.10 26.83 5.57
CA LEU A 32 0.74 26.11 4.61
C LEU A 32 1.31 24.82 5.22
N ALA A 33 1.81 24.89 6.45
CA ALA A 33 2.35 23.73 7.15
C ALA A 33 1.30 22.64 7.36
N ILE A 34 0.08 23.02 7.77
CA ILE A 34 -1.04 22.07 7.95
C ILE A 34 -1.42 21.40 6.63
N LEU A 35 -1.48 22.15 5.54
CA LEU A 35 -1.76 21.62 4.20
C LEU A 35 -0.70 20.62 3.74
N ILE A 36 0.57 20.93 3.97
CA ILE A 36 1.67 20.02 3.62
C ILE A 36 1.56 18.73 4.44
N MET A 37 1.38 18.85 5.75
CA MET A 37 1.27 17.69 6.64
C MET A 37 0.09 16.77 6.28
N SER A 38 -1.07 17.33 5.91
CA SER A 38 -2.24 16.51 5.57
C SER A 38 -2.02 15.70 4.29
N VAL A 39 -1.41 16.29 3.27
CA VAL A 39 -1.08 15.60 2.00
C VAL A 39 -0.08 14.48 2.23
N PHE A 40 0.97 14.73 3.01
CA PHE A 40 1.96 13.71 3.32
C PHE A 40 1.36 12.59 4.19
N ALA A 41 0.58 12.91 5.23
CA ALA A 41 -0.05 11.91 6.08
C ALA A 41 -0.97 10.97 5.28
N SER A 42 -1.80 11.52 4.38
CA SER A 42 -2.65 10.73 3.49
C SER A 42 -1.82 9.83 2.55
N SER A 43 -0.77 10.40 1.94
CA SER A 43 0.10 9.65 1.02
C SER A 43 0.83 8.50 1.73
N PHE A 44 1.34 8.74 2.94
CA PHE A 44 1.96 7.69 3.75
C PHE A 44 0.97 6.60 4.10
N GLN A 45 -0.24 6.95 4.56
CA GLN A 45 -1.26 5.97 4.91
C GLN A 45 -1.62 5.07 3.73
N VAL A 46 -1.77 5.64 2.53
CA VAL A 46 -2.05 4.88 1.30
C VAL A 46 -0.91 3.93 0.96
N VAL A 47 0.35 4.38 1.02
CA VAL A 47 1.51 3.53 0.71
C VAL A 47 1.64 2.39 1.72
N PHE A 48 1.55 2.68 3.01
CA PHE A 48 1.64 1.65 4.05
C PHE A 48 0.47 0.66 4.00
N SER A 49 -0.76 1.15 3.77
CA SER A 49 -1.93 0.29 3.63
C SER A 49 -1.79 -0.63 2.41
N ASN A 50 -1.33 -0.12 1.27
CA ASN A 50 -1.11 -0.95 0.07
C ASN A 50 0.04 -1.95 0.27
N ALA A 51 1.10 -1.57 0.98
CA ALA A 51 2.20 -2.48 1.30
C ALA A 51 1.74 -3.61 2.21
N ASP A 52 0.95 -3.30 3.25
CA ASP A 52 0.38 -4.29 4.15
C ASP A 52 -0.60 -5.22 3.44
N MET A 53 -1.47 -4.69 2.57
CA MET A 53 -2.37 -5.50 1.73
C MET A 53 -1.60 -6.45 0.80
N LYS A 54 -0.53 -5.97 0.15
CA LYS A 54 0.32 -6.82 -0.70
C LYS A 54 1.04 -7.90 0.08
N LYS A 55 1.53 -7.57 1.28
CA LYS A 55 2.17 -8.55 2.16
C LYS A 55 1.18 -9.63 2.58
N LYS A 56 0.02 -9.24 3.10
CA LYS A 56 -1.05 -10.17 3.50
C LYS A 56 -1.53 -11.04 2.34
N GLY A 57 -1.69 -10.47 1.14
CA GLY A 57 -2.06 -11.25 -0.05
C GLY A 57 -0.99 -12.27 -0.44
N LYS A 58 0.30 -11.91 -0.33
CA LYS A 58 1.41 -12.84 -0.59
C LYS A 58 1.48 -13.94 0.46
N ASP A 59 1.32 -13.60 1.74
CA ASP A 59 1.38 -14.54 2.85
C ASP A 59 0.20 -15.54 2.78
N ALA A 60 -1.01 -15.06 2.45
CA ALA A 60 -2.17 -15.91 2.20
C ALA A 60 -1.95 -16.84 0.98
N ALA A 61 -1.39 -16.34 -0.13
CA ALA A 61 -1.07 -17.16 -1.29
C ALA A 61 -0.04 -18.27 -0.95
N ALA A 62 1.01 -17.92 -0.21
CA ALA A 62 2.03 -18.88 0.24
C ALA A 62 1.46 -19.95 1.18
N GLY A 63 0.57 -19.57 2.10
CA GLY A 63 -0.13 -20.52 2.97
C GLY A 63 -0.96 -21.55 2.20
N ILE A 64 -1.60 -21.13 1.11
CA ILE A 64 -2.38 -22.02 0.22
C ILE A 64 -1.46 -22.95 -0.56
N GLU A 65 -0.38 -22.42 -1.15
CA GLU A 65 0.61 -23.22 -1.88
C GLU A 65 1.21 -24.31 -0.98
N ASN A 66 1.56 -23.96 0.26
CA ASN A 66 2.07 -24.92 1.25
C ASN A 66 1.01 -25.97 1.62
N LYS A 67 -0.25 -25.56 1.87
CA LYS A 67 -1.34 -26.50 2.20
C LYS A 67 -1.60 -27.49 1.05
N LEU A 68 -1.60 -27.00 -0.19
CA LEU A 68 -1.84 -27.83 -1.37
C LEU A 68 -0.67 -28.79 -1.64
N ALA A 69 0.56 -28.38 -1.33
CA ALA A 69 1.76 -29.21 -1.40
C ALA A 69 1.88 -30.23 -0.24
N GLY A 70 0.91 -30.27 0.68
CA GLY A 70 0.89 -31.20 1.81
C GLY A 70 1.78 -30.79 2.99
N PHE A 71 2.29 -29.55 3.00
CA PHE A 71 2.93 -28.96 4.16
C PHE A 71 1.87 -28.38 5.10
N ASP A 72 2.13 -28.43 6.40
CA ASP A 72 1.26 -27.76 7.35
C ASP A 72 1.47 -26.25 7.14
N PRO A 73 0.42 -25.49 6.75
CA PRO A 73 0.53 -24.06 6.61
C PRO A 73 0.92 -23.46 7.97
N ASP A 74 1.71 -22.39 7.97
CA ASP A 74 2.09 -21.67 9.19
C ASP A 74 0.89 -20.99 9.90
N GLY A 75 -0.36 -21.21 9.47
CA GLY A 75 -1.59 -20.59 10.00
C GLY A 75 -2.77 -21.57 10.20
N ASP A 76 -3.71 -21.20 11.07
CA ASP A 76 -4.95 -21.97 11.35
C ASP A 76 -5.95 -21.82 10.19
N ILE A 77 -5.73 -22.61 9.15
CA ILE A 77 -6.52 -22.65 7.93
C ILE A 77 -7.84 -23.40 8.18
N SER A 78 -8.97 -22.69 8.10
CA SER A 78 -10.32 -23.28 8.19
C SER A 78 -11.04 -23.26 6.84
N ILE A 79 -11.65 -24.40 6.45
CA ILE A 79 -12.52 -24.47 5.27
C ILE A 79 -13.90 -23.95 5.68
N ILE A 80 -14.39 -22.92 5.00
CA ILE A 80 -15.70 -22.33 5.27
C ILE A 80 -16.76 -22.91 4.33
N ARG A 81 -16.41 -23.12 3.06
CA ARG A 81 -17.37 -23.58 2.04
C ARG A 81 -16.67 -24.39 0.97
N GLN A 82 -17.31 -25.48 0.57
CA GLN A 82 -16.91 -26.29 -0.59
C GLN A 82 -18.12 -26.43 -1.53
N GLN A 83 -17.94 -26.08 -2.80
CA GLN A 83 -18.98 -26.16 -3.82
C GLN A 83 -18.41 -26.78 -5.09
N ARG A 84 -19.11 -27.78 -5.61
CA ARG A 84 -18.75 -28.39 -6.90
C ARG A 84 -18.99 -27.42 -8.05
N GLY A 85 -18.11 -27.43 -9.04
CA GLY A 85 -18.29 -26.68 -10.27
C GLY A 85 -17.23 -27.00 -11.32
N THR A 86 -17.23 -26.21 -12.39
CA THR A 86 -16.35 -26.40 -13.55
C THR A 86 -15.55 -25.15 -13.80
N PHE A 87 -14.23 -25.29 -13.85
CA PHE A 87 -13.30 -24.22 -14.17
C PHE A 87 -12.90 -24.33 -15.65
N SER A 88 -12.97 -23.22 -16.37
CA SER A 88 -12.68 -23.14 -17.80
C SER A 88 -11.70 -22.00 -18.06
N ILE A 89 -10.59 -22.29 -18.76
CA ILE A 89 -9.65 -21.28 -19.27
C ILE A 89 -9.64 -21.34 -20.78
N ASP A 90 -9.86 -20.19 -21.43
CA ASP A 90 -9.68 -20.01 -22.87
C ASP A 90 -8.29 -19.41 -23.16
N PHE A 91 -7.46 -20.17 -23.87
CA PHE A 91 -6.15 -19.73 -24.39
C PHE A 91 -6.24 -19.23 -25.84
N GLY A 92 -7.21 -18.35 -26.14
CA GLY A 92 -7.36 -17.73 -27.45
C GLY A 92 -7.80 -18.73 -28.53
N GLY A 93 -8.73 -19.61 -28.20
CA GLY A 93 -9.31 -20.61 -29.11
C GLY A 93 -9.13 -22.06 -28.66
N VAL A 94 -8.36 -22.30 -27.60
CA VAL A 94 -8.27 -23.61 -26.93
C VAL A 94 -8.85 -23.46 -25.53
N VAL A 95 -9.99 -24.11 -25.31
CA VAL A 95 -10.67 -24.12 -24.01
C VAL A 95 -10.24 -25.36 -23.24
N ILE A 96 -9.68 -25.17 -22.05
CA ILE A 96 -9.39 -26.24 -21.09
C ILE A 96 -10.44 -26.16 -19.99
N GLU A 97 -11.23 -27.22 -19.87
CA GLU A 97 -12.24 -27.36 -18.82
C GLU A 97 -11.85 -28.45 -17.83
N SER A 98 -12.03 -28.18 -16.55
CA SER A 98 -11.86 -29.16 -15.47
C SER A 98 -13.04 -29.08 -14.52
N SER A 99 -13.61 -30.22 -14.19
CA SER A 99 -14.57 -30.33 -13.09
C SER A 99 -13.83 -30.52 -11.77
N GLY A 100 -14.44 -30.07 -10.68
CA GLY A 100 -13.80 -30.12 -9.37
C GLY A 100 -14.60 -29.37 -8.31
N ASN A 101 -13.91 -29.03 -7.22
CA ASN A 101 -14.51 -28.32 -6.10
C ASN A 101 -13.85 -26.95 -5.92
N TYR A 102 -14.68 -25.91 -5.92
CA TYR A 102 -14.31 -24.60 -5.40
C TYR A 102 -14.35 -24.66 -3.88
N VAL A 103 -13.22 -24.37 -3.26
CA VAL A 103 -13.09 -24.30 -1.81
C VAL A 103 -12.78 -22.86 -1.43
N THR A 104 -13.59 -22.34 -0.53
CA THR A 104 -13.37 -21.07 0.15
C THR A 104 -12.99 -21.38 1.59
N GLY A 105 -11.92 -20.77 2.07
CA GLY A 105 -11.57 -20.83 3.47
C GLY A 105 -11.07 -19.50 4.00
N ASN A 106 -10.80 -19.47 5.30
CA ASN A 106 -10.29 -18.29 5.98
C ASN A 106 -9.08 -18.67 6.82
N ASP A 107 -8.04 -17.86 6.66
CA ASP A 107 -6.89 -17.82 7.54
C ASP A 107 -7.23 -16.92 8.72
N LYS A 108 -7.48 -17.54 9.89
CA LYS A 108 -7.88 -16.81 11.10
C LYS A 108 -6.77 -15.92 11.64
N GLU A 109 -5.51 -16.19 11.32
CA GLU A 109 -4.37 -15.42 11.81
C GLU A 109 -4.25 -14.08 11.07
N PHE A 110 -4.48 -14.10 9.76
CA PHE A 110 -4.39 -12.91 8.92
C PHE A 110 -5.74 -12.31 8.54
N ASN A 111 -6.85 -12.90 9.00
CA ASN A 111 -8.23 -12.57 8.65
C ASN A 111 -8.40 -12.42 7.12
N ALA A 112 -7.87 -13.40 6.39
CA ALA A 112 -7.83 -13.40 4.95
C ALA A 112 -8.68 -14.55 4.41
N GLU A 113 -9.67 -14.21 3.60
CA GLU A 113 -10.46 -15.18 2.84
C GLU A 113 -9.67 -15.60 1.60
N TYR A 114 -9.63 -16.90 1.33
CA TYR A 114 -8.97 -17.45 0.16
C TYR A 114 -9.88 -18.41 -0.59
N HIS A 115 -9.66 -18.48 -1.91
CA HIS A 115 -10.42 -19.30 -2.85
C HIS A 115 -9.45 -20.16 -3.65
N PHE A 116 -9.72 -21.46 -3.73
CA PHE A 116 -8.95 -22.38 -4.56
C PHE A 116 -9.86 -23.41 -5.23
N PHE A 117 -9.39 -23.98 -6.33
CA PHE A 117 -10.10 -24.99 -7.09
C PHE A 117 -9.31 -26.31 -7.06
N ILE A 118 -9.94 -27.38 -6.56
CA ILE A 118 -9.37 -28.73 -6.58
C ILE A 118 -10.00 -29.47 -7.77
N PRO A 119 -9.25 -29.77 -8.84
CA PRO A 119 -9.76 -30.60 -9.93
C PRO A 119 -10.02 -32.04 -9.47
N ASP A 120 -11.03 -32.69 -10.05
CA ASP A 120 -11.33 -34.12 -9.85
C ASP A 120 -10.22 -35.03 -10.43
#